data_AF-A0A963J0S6-F1
#
_entry.id   AF-A0A963J0S6-F1
#
_cell.length_a   1.000
_cell.length_b   1.000
_cell.length_c   1.000
_cell.angle_alpha   90.00
_cell.angle_beta   90.00
_cell.angle_gamma   90.00
#
_symmetry.space_group_name_H-M   'P 1'
#
loop_
_entity.id
_entity.type
_entity.pdbx_description
1 polymer ?
#
loop_
_entity_poly.entity_id
_entity_poly.type
_entity_poly.pdbx_seq_one_letter_code
_entity_poly.pdbx_strand_id
1 'polypeptide(L)'
;MNTRKIAAIVGFALAAASAQALQVTSVSPQGEVARVRQVVVKFDGAATTFGDPKAPAPFAVNCTDAEASKGTGRWTSEREWVFDLARDLPPGVRCTVLPKPDFKSASGAPLKSAASYQFNSGGPYVQNVRPSTYEHIDEEQFFVLQLNGPAQLASVQAHVWCAADGVGERVPVRLIDGKDRAALLQAQGLDKQATREPLSIVTLACNRRLTPSSRVQLVWGKGVVTPSGVAGTVEKRFTFQVRAPFLAEFTCERENAQAACLPIRPMTLSFNAPVPRKLAAAIRLKSPLESIKPQMGGEDEGPAAEGLVSSVQFAAPLAESTEFQLELPKGLKDAAGRALSNADSFPLRVATGGMPPLAKFAA
;
A
#
# COMPACT_ATOMS: atom_id res chain seq x y z
N MET A 1 67.04 -87.50 -4.81
CA MET A 1 67.16 -86.80 -3.51
C MET A 1 67.10 -85.30 -3.78
N ASN A 2 65.92 -84.68 -3.71
CA ASN A 2 65.27 -84.15 -2.50
C ASN A 2 66.02 -82.94 -1.92
N THR A 3 65.53 -81.71 -2.16
CA THR A 3 65.15 -80.75 -1.11
C THR A 3 64.54 -79.48 -1.70
N ARG A 4 63.29 -79.22 -1.29
CA ARG A 4 62.52 -77.99 -1.50
C ARG A 4 63.14 -76.84 -0.69
N LYS A 5 63.18 -75.63 -1.25
CA LYS A 5 63.20 -74.39 -0.46
C LYS A 5 62.08 -73.47 -0.92
N ILE A 6 61.21 -73.18 0.03
CA ILE A 6 60.04 -72.32 -0.04
C ILE A 6 60.53 -70.87 0.03
N ALA A 7 60.20 -70.05 -0.98
CA ALA A 7 60.38 -68.61 -0.93
C ALA A 7 59.05 -67.97 -0.50
N ALA A 8 59.06 -67.30 0.65
CA ALA A 8 57.91 -66.57 1.19
C ALA A 8 57.69 -65.28 0.40
N ILE A 9 56.49 -65.12 -0.16
CA ILE A 9 56.01 -63.86 -0.76
C ILE A 9 55.45 -63.01 0.38
N VAL A 10 56.12 -61.90 0.69
CA VAL A 10 55.59 -60.87 1.59
C VAL A 10 54.63 -60.00 0.77
N GLY A 11 53.32 -60.21 1.00
CA GLY A 11 52.26 -59.36 0.44
C GLY A 11 52.19 -58.03 1.18
N PHE A 12 52.59 -56.94 0.52
CA PHE A 12 52.38 -55.58 1.00
C PHE A 12 50.91 -55.23 0.76
N ALA A 13 50.06 -55.35 1.78
CA ALA A 13 48.69 -54.86 1.72
C ALA A 13 48.72 -53.32 1.72
N LEU A 14 48.57 -52.71 0.54
CA LEU A 14 48.21 -51.30 0.44
C LEU A 14 46.82 -51.14 1.04
N ALA A 15 46.75 -50.67 2.28
CA ALA A 15 45.54 -50.04 2.80
C ALA A 15 45.29 -48.78 1.96
N ALA A 16 44.42 -48.89 0.95
CA ALA A 16 43.89 -47.73 0.26
C ALA A 16 43.07 -46.93 1.29
N ALA A 17 43.68 -45.90 1.88
CA ALA A 17 42.95 -44.90 2.61
C ALA A 17 41.96 -44.27 1.63
N SER A 18 40.69 -44.65 1.71
CA SER A 18 39.61 -43.98 0.98
C SER A 18 39.61 -42.53 1.43
N ALA A 19 40.20 -41.64 0.62
CA ALA A 19 40.15 -40.21 0.81
C ALA A 19 38.68 -39.77 0.66
N GLN A 20 37.96 -39.74 1.78
CA GLN A 20 36.58 -39.28 1.77
C GLN A 20 36.57 -37.78 1.51
N ALA A 21 35.96 -37.38 0.39
CA ALA A 21 35.76 -35.99 0.05
C ALA A 21 34.78 -35.36 1.05
N LEU A 22 35.08 -34.14 1.49
CA LEU A 22 34.18 -33.33 2.32
C LEU A 22 32.97 -32.94 1.49
N GLN A 23 31.76 -33.20 1.97
CA GLN A 23 30.52 -32.92 1.22
C GLN A 23 29.74 -31.76 1.83
N VAL A 24 29.12 -30.97 0.96
CA VAL A 24 28.13 -29.97 1.38
C VAL A 24 26.81 -30.67 1.69
N THR A 25 26.33 -30.54 2.93
CA THR A 25 25.04 -31.10 3.37
C THR A 25 23.89 -30.13 3.12
N SER A 26 24.13 -28.83 3.25
CA SER A 26 23.11 -27.81 2.97
C SER A 26 23.74 -26.46 2.61
N VAL A 27 23.09 -25.75 1.70
CA VAL A 27 23.32 -24.32 1.44
C VAL A 27 21.99 -23.58 1.64
N SER A 28 22.02 -22.47 2.37
CA SER A 28 20.85 -21.61 2.57
C SER A 28 21.25 -20.14 2.43
N PRO A 29 20.45 -19.28 1.79
CA PRO A 29 19.20 -19.60 1.09
C PRO A 29 19.41 -20.23 -0.31
N GLN A 30 18.34 -20.80 -0.87
CA GLN A 30 18.25 -21.25 -2.27
C GLN A 30 16.91 -20.79 -2.85
N GLY A 31 16.87 -20.47 -4.15
CA GLY A 31 15.65 -19.99 -4.81
C GLY A 31 15.29 -18.55 -4.45
N GLU A 32 13.99 -18.22 -4.40
CA GLU A 32 13.51 -16.88 -4.01
C GLU A 32 13.32 -16.81 -2.50
N VAL A 33 14.02 -15.88 -1.84
CA VAL A 33 13.90 -15.66 -0.39
C VAL A 33 13.76 -14.18 -0.08
N ALA A 34 12.68 -13.83 0.60
CA ALA A 34 12.44 -12.48 1.07
C ALA A 34 13.41 -12.15 2.22
N ARG A 35 14.17 -11.06 2.08
CA ARG A 35 15.20 -10.57 3.02
C ARG A 35 16.33 -11.57 3.28
N VAL A 36 17.46 -11.35 2.63
CA VAL A 36 18.67 -12.16 2.84
C VAL A 36 19.73 -11.33 3.54
N ARG A 37 20.20 -11.82 4.70
CA ARG A 37 21.30 -11.24 5.48
C ARG A 37 22.55 -12.13 5.50
N GLN A 38 22.38 -13.44 5.39
CA GLN A 38 23.45 -14.42 5.52
C GLN A 38 23.31 -15.51 4.48
N VAL A 39 24.45 -16.05 4.05
CA VAL A 39 24.55 -17.34 3.36
C VAL A 39 25.20 -18.33 4.30
N VAL A 40 24.59 -19.49 4.50
CA VAL A 40 25.08 -20.54 5.40
C VAL A 40 25.38 -21.78 4.57
N VAL A 41 26.58 -22.32 4.74
CA VAL A 41 27.02 -23.59 4.14
C VAL A 41 27.38 -24.56 5.25
N LYS A 42 26.76 -25.74 5.24
CA LYS A 42 27.02 -26.83 6.19
C LYS A 42 27.68 -28.00 5.49
N PHE A 43 28.55 -28.70 6.22
CA PHE A 43 29.33 -29.82 5.75
C PHE A 43 29.03 -31.10 6.54
N ASP A 44 29.32 -32.26 5.96
CA ASP A 44 29.16 -33.59 6.59
C ASP A 44 30.29 -33.93 7.57
N GLY A 45 31.44 -33.28 7.44
CA GLY A 45 32.61 -33.43 8.31
C GLY A 45 33.29 -32.10 8.65
N ALA A 46 34.40 -32.19 9.40
CA ALA A 46 35.21 -31.03 9.77
C ALA A 46 35.89 -30.43 8.53
N ALA A 47 35.40 -29.26 8.12
CA ALA A 47 35.92 -28.51 6.98
C ALA A 47 37.11 -27.63 7.37
N THR A 48 37.14 -27.13 8.60
CA THR A 48 38.26 -26.35 9.15
C THR A 48 38.53 -26.75 10.60
N THR A 49 39.70 -26.36 11.12
CA THR A 49 39.95 -26.35 12.56
C THR A 49 39.20 -25.19 13.19
N PHE A 50 38.33 -25.46 14.17
CA PHE A 50 37.58 -24.41 14.84
C PHE A 50 38.50 -23.48 15.63
N GLY A 51 38.28 -22.16 15.49
CA GLY A 51 39.10 -21.13 16.15
C GLY A 51 40.35 -20.69 15.38
N ASP A 52 40.62 -21.24 14.19
CA ASP A 52 41.71 -20.76 13.33
C ASP A 52 41.36 -19.40 12.67
N PRO A 53 42.06 -18.31 13.00
CA PRO A 53 41.80 -16.99 12.42
C PRO A 53 42.21 -16.87 10.94
N LYS A 54 42.98 -17.83 10.42
CA LYS A 54 43.45 -17.89 9.02
C LYS A 54 42.69 -18.90 8.17
N ALA A 55 41.65 -19.52 8.72
CA ALA A 55 40.83 -20.51 8.02
C ALA A 55 40.30 -19.94 6.69
N PRO A 56 40.63 -20.54 5.53
CA PRO A 56 40.19 -20.02 4.25
C PRO A 56 38.68 -20.14 4.08
N ALA A 57 38.06 -19.16 3.42
CA ALA A 57 36.65 -19.24 3.06
C ALA A 57 36.43 -20.30 1.96
N PRO A 58 35.50 -21.25 2.15
CA PRO A 58 35.25 -22.35 1.21
C PRO A 58 34.47 -21.94 -0.04
N PHE A 59 33.72 -20.84 0.04
CA PHE A 59 32.90 -20.32 -1.05
C PHE A 59 33.14 -18.83 -1.27
N ALA A 60 32.84 -18.36 -2.48
CA ALA A 60 32.68 -16.95 -2.82
C ALA A 60 31.19 -16.65 -3.08
N VAL A 61 30.71 -15.47 -2.68
CA VAL A 61 29.34 -15.03 -2.93
C VAL A 61 29.38 -13.84 -3.88
N ASN A 62 28.80 -14.01 -5.06
CA ASN A 62 28.75 -12.97 -6.09
C ASN A 62 27.30 -12.63 -6.40
N CYS A 63 26.94 -11.36 -6.25
CA CYS A 63 25.61 -10.84 -6.55
C CYS A 63 25.64 -9.91 -7.76
N THR A 64 24.49 -9.71 -8.41
CA THR A 64 24.35 -8.82 -9.58
C THR A 64 24.72 -7.36 -9.31
N ASP A 65 24.70 -6.95 -8.04
CA ASP A 65 25.15 -5.63 -7.58
C ASP A 65 26.42 -5.80 -6.72
N ALA A 66 27.43 -4.97 -6.96
CA ALA A 66 28.72 -5.07 -6.28
C ALA A 66 28.62 -4.75 -4.78
N GLU A 67 27.77 -3.78 -4.39
CA GLU A 67 27.50 -3.48 -2.98
C GLU A 67 26.75 -4.62 -2.30
N ALA A 68 25.84 -5.29 -3.02
CA ALA A 68 25.14 -6.47 -2.56
C ALA A 68 26.06 -7.70 -2.40
N SER A 69 27.24 -7.71 -3.03
CA SER A 69 28.24 -8.77 -2.88
C SER A 69 29.17 -8.56 -1.68
N LYS A 70 29.15 -7.37 -1.06
CA LYS A 70 30.02 -7.06 0.09
C LYS A 70 29.55 -7.81 1.34
N GLY A 71 30.50 -8.40 2.04
CA GLY A 71 30.25 -9.12 3.27
C GLY A 71 31.51 -9.73 3.86
N THR A 72 31.35 -10.41 4.99
CA THR A 72 32.43 -11.08 5.71
C THR A 72 32.08 -12.54 5.92
N GLY A 73 32.97 -13.43 5.46
CA GLY A 73 32.87 -14.85 5.73
C GLY A 73 33.51 -15.21 7.08
N ARG A 74 32.84 -16.04 7.87
CA ARG A 74 33.39 -16.58 9.12
C ARG A 74 32.91 -18.01 9.35
N TRP A 75 33.72 -18.76 10.09
CA TRP A 75 33.35 -20.09 10.57
C TRP A 75 32.61 -19.97 11.90
N THR A 76 31.41 -20.55 11.98
CA THR A 76 30.63 -20.66 13.23
C THR A 76 30.89 -21.97 13.96
N SER A 77 31.36 -22.99 13.24
CA SER A 77 31.85 -24.25 13.77
C SER A 77 32.87 -24.88 12.80
N GLU A 78 33.44 -26.04 13.13
CA GLU A 78 34.25 -26.82 12.18
C GLU A 78 33.47 -27.31 10.95
N ARG A 79 32.12 -27.32 10.97
CA ARG A 79 31.25 -27.84 9.89
C ARG A 79 30.26 -26.81 9.34
N GLU A 80 30.39 -25.55 9.72
CA GLU A 80 29.47 -24.49 9.30
C GLU A 80 30.24 -23.20 9.01
N TRP A 81 30.07 -22.72 7.79
CA TRP A 81 30.58 -21.44 7.34
C TRP A 81 29.43 -20.50 7.02
N VAL A 82 29.55 -19.26 7.47
CA VAL A 82 28.55 -18.22 7.28
C VAL A 82 29.19 -17.04 6.56
N PHE A 83 28.53 -16.55 5.53
CA PHE A 83 28.83 -15.28 4.90
C PHE A 83 27.81 -14.24 5.34
N ASP A 84 28.24 -13.28 6.16
CA ASP A 84 27.44 -12.15 6.61
C ASP A 84 27.49 -11.04 5.55
N LEU A 85 26.35 -10.74 4.93
CA LEU A 85 26.23 -9.61 4.01
C LEU A 85 26.29 -8.28 4.79
N ALA A 86 26.95 -7.28 4.21
CA ALA A 86 27.10 -5.96 4.84
C ALA A 86 25.75 -5.29 5.14
N ARG A 87 24.74 -5.55 4.32
CA ARG A 87 23.34 -5.09 4.47
C ARG A 87 22.37 -6.16 3.98
N ASP A 88 21.11 -6.05 4.37
CA ASP A 88 20.06 -6.88 3.77
C ASP A 88 20.01 -6.63 2.26
N LEU A 89 19.82 -7.71 1.49
CA LEU A 89 19.71 -7.56 0.05
C LEU A 89 18.45 -6.74 -0.32
N PRO A 90 18.60 -5.68 -1.14
CA PRO A 90 17.44 -5.01 -1.73
C PRO A 90 16.69 -5.97 -2.67
N PRO A 91 15.44 -5.70 -3.06
CA PRO A 91 14.74 -6.52 -4.04
C PRO A 91 15.49 -6.56 -5.38
N GLY A 92 15.36 -7.69 -6.05
CA GLY A 92 15.87 -7.93 -7.39
C GLY A 92 17.35 -8.21 -7.50
N VAL A 93 18.00 -8.60 -6.40
CA VAL A 93 19.37 -9.07 -6.42
C VAL A 93 19.37 -10.56 -6.68
N ARG A 94 20.16 -11.01 -7.67
CA ARG A 94 20.48 -12.43 -7.86
C ARG A 94 21.89 -12.68 -7.35
N CYS A 95 22.07 -13.73 -6.57
CA CYS A 95 23.36 -14.10 -6.00
C CYS A 95 23.71 -15.55 -6.36
N THR A 96 25.00 -15.77 -6.60
CA THR A 96 25.60 -17.07 -6.90
C THR A 96 26.67 -17.36 -5.86
N VAL A 97 26.58 -18.52 -5.22
CA VAL A 97 27.55 -19.04 -4.28
C VAL A 97 28.41 -20.06 -5.02
N LEU A 98 29.70 -19.76 -5.14
CA LEU A 98 30.66 -20.51 -5.95
C LEU A 98 31.67 -21.22 -5.04
N PRO A 99 31.86 -22.55 -5.16
CA PRO A 99 32.91 -23.24 -4.43
C PRO A 99 34.28 -22.74 -4.90
N LYS A 100 35.21 -22.55 -3.96
CA LYS A 100 36.60 -22.24 -4.33
C LYS A 100 37.30 -23.53 -4.77
N PRO A 101 37.88 -23.58 -5.98
CA PRO A 101 38.45 -24.81 -6.52
C PRO A 101 39.64 -25.33 -5.69
N ASP A 102 40.40 -24.43 -5.08
CA ASP A 102 41.60 -24.79 -4.31
C ASP A 102 41.31 -25.04 -2.81
N PHE A 103 40.04 -25.03 -2.39
CA PHE A 103 39.71 -25.28 -1.00
C PHE A 103 39.92 -26.75 -0.63
N LYS A 104 40.57 -26.98 0.52
CA LYS A 104 40.76 -28.30 1.13
C LYS A 104 40.30 -28.27 2.57
N SER A 105 39.76 -29.39 3.05
CA SER A 105 39.38 -29.53 4.46
C SER A 105 40.61 -29.49 5.39
N ALA A 106 40.38 -29.43 6.70
CA ALA A 106 41.43 -29.58 7.71
C ALA A 106 42.22 -30.90 7.58
N SER A 107 41.61 -31.95 7.04
CA SER A 107 42.27 -33.24 6.74
C SER A 107 42.90 -33.31 5.34
N GLY A 108 42.87 -32.22 4.57
CA GLY A 108 43.37 -32.16 3.20
C GLY A 108 42.42 -32.75 2.16
N ALA A 109 41.20 -33.14 2.55
CA ALA A 109 40.21 -33.71 1.64
C ALA A 109 39.67 -32.65 0.66
N PRO A 110 39.43 -33.02 -0.61
CA PRO A 110 38.81 -32.11 -1.57
C PRO A 110 37.34 -31.87 -1.21
N LEU A 111 36.82 -30.70 -1.59
CA LEU A 111 35.42 -30.33 -1.45
C LEU A 111 34.59 -30.91 -2.60
N LYS A 112 33.59 -31.72 -2.27
CA LYS A 112 32.55 -32.20 -3.18
C LYS A 112 31.29 -31.35 -2.99
N SER A 113 30.97 -30.55 -4.00
CA SER A 113 29.80 -29.64 -4.00
C SER A 113 29.22 -29.49 -5.41
N ALA A 114 28.05 -28.86 -5.53
CA ALA A 114 27.54 -28.44 -6.84
C ALA A 114 28.42 -27.33 -7.45
N ALA A 115 28.40 -27.18 -8.77
CA ALA A 115 29.20 -26.16 -9.45
C ALA A 115 28.84 -24.72 -9.01
N SER A 116 27.58 -24.49 -8.65
CA SER A 116 27.12 -23.24 -8.05
C SER A 116 25.80 -23.45 -7.32
N TYR A 117 25.50 -22.57 -6.35
CA TYR A 117 24.19 -22.45 -5.72
C TYR A 117 23.64 -21.06 -5.99
N GLN A 118 22.34 -20.93 -6.23
CA GLN A 118 21.73 -19.66 -6.63
C GLN A 118 20.53 -19.31 -5.77
N PHE A 119 20.40 -18.02 -5.48
CA PHE A 119 19.23 -17.46 -4.82
C PHE A 119 18.98 -16.03 -5.30
N ASN A 120 17.78 -15.52 -5.05
CA ASN A 120 17.41 -14.14 -5.34
C ASN A 120 16.52 -13.54 -4.24
N SER A 121 16.55 -12.21 -4.11
CA SER A 121 15.83 -11.47 -3.06
C SER A 121 14.36 -11.17 -3.39
N GLY A 122 13.81 -11.73 -4.47
CA GLY A 122 12.45 -11.50 -4.93
C GLY A 122 12.25 -10.13 -5.61
N GLY A 123 11.09 -9.94 -6.22
CA GLY A 123 10.73 -8.69 -6.91
C GLY A 123 10.28 -7.55 -5.97
N PRO A 124 9.90 -6.39 -6.56
CA PRO A 124 9.41 -5.26 -5.78
C PRO A 124 8.01 -5.57 -5.22
N TYR A 125 7.76 -5.12 -3.99
CA TYR A 125 6.45 -5.17 -3.34
C TYR A 125 6.14 -3.88 -2.61
N VAL A 126 4.85 -3.62 -2.42
CA VAL A 126 4.35 -2.43 -1.73
C VAL A 126 4.48 -2.58 -0.21
N GLN A 127 5.34 -1.74 0.38
CA GLN A 127 5.52 -1.61 1.82
C GLN A 127 4.45 -0.73 2.44
N ASN A 128 4.19 0.43 1.82
CA ASN A 128 3.21 1.40 2.28
C ASN A 128 2.34 1.89 1.12
N VAL A 129 1.07 2.11 1.40
CA VAL A 129 0.09 2.68 0.46
C VAL A 129 -0.54 3.89 1.11
N ARG A 130 -0.67 4.97 0.33
CA ARG A 130 -1.44 6.16 0.71
C ARG A 130 -2.49 6.46 -0.36
N PRO A 131 -3.73 6.80 0.01
CA PRO A 131 -4.28 6.82 1.37
C PRO A 131 -4.26 5.43 2.03
N SER A 132 -4.43 5.40 3.35
CA SER A 132 -4.49 4.14 4.10
C SER A 132 -5.79 3.40 3.79
N THR A 133 -5.80 2.07 3.91
CA THR A 133 -6.97 1.25 3.53
C THR A 133 -8.21 1.43 4.43
N TYR A 134 -8.07 2.08 5.58
CA TYR A 134 -9.20 2.43 6.46
C TYR A 134 -9.87 3.76 6.09
N GLU A 135 -9.26 4.55 5.19
CA GLU A 135 -9.80 5.84 4.77
C GLU A 135 -10.78 5.66 3.61
N HIS A 136 -11.78 6.54 3.56
CA HIS A 136 -12.63 6.64 2.39
C HIS A 136 -11.88 7.40 1.30
N ILE A 137 -11.94 6.89 0.08
CA ILE A 137 -11.23 7.47 -1.06
C ILE A 137 -12.18 8.26 -1.97
N ASP A 138 -11.60 9.20 -2.70
CA ASP A 138 -12.26 9.93 -3.78
C ASP A 138 -12.59 9.00 -4.98
N GLU A 139 -13.61 9.35 -5.75
CA GLU A 139 -13.91 8.70 -7.02
C GLU A 139 -12.76 8.77 -8.04
N GLU A 140 -11.89 9.78 -7.93
CA GLU A 140 -10.71 9.98 -8.77
C GLU A 140 -9.39 9.87 -7.98
N GLN A 141 -9.38 9.04 -6.93
CA GLN A 141 -8.28 8.91 -5.98
C GLN A 141 -6.91 8.71 -6.64
N PHE A 142 -5.93 9.49 -6.17
CA PHE A 142 -4.51 9.25 -6.44
C PHE A 142 -3.91 8.40 -5.31
N PHE A 143 -3.13 7.40 -5.69
CA PHE A 143 -2.42 6.51 -4.77
C PHE A 143 -0.92 6.79 -4.83
N VAL A 144 -0.27 6.75 -3.67
CA VAL A 144 1.19 6.75 -3.53
C VAL A 144 1.61 5.42 -2.92
N LEU A 145 2.41 4.66 -3.66
CA LEU A 145 2.96 3.37 -3.22
C LEU A 145 4.45 3.54 -2.93
N GLN A 146 4.84 3.29 -1.67
CA GLN A 146 6.24 3.17 -1.30
C GLN A 146 6.62 1.69 -1.35
N LEU A 147 7.60 1.38 -2.17
CA LEU A 147 8.07 0.02 -2.44
C LEU A 147 9.29 -0.31 -1.58
N ASN A 148 9.58 -1.60 -1.44
CA ASN A 148 10.83 -2.06 -0.80
C ASN A 148 12.09 -1.82 -1.65
N GLY A 149 11.94 -1.33 -2.87
CA GLY A 149 13.00 -0.97 -3.80
C GLY A 149 12.42 -0.59 -5.17
N PRO A 150 13.28 -0.31 -6.16
CA PRO A 150 12.84 0.25 -7.42
C PRO A 150 12.03 -0.75 -8.26
N ALA A 151 10.98 -0.26 -8.92
CA ALA A 151 10.21 -1.02 -9.90
C ALA A 151 10.25 -0.33 -11.28
N GLN A 152 10.25 -1.12 -12.35
CA GLN A 152 10.10 -0.58 -13.70
C GLN A 152 8.66 -0.11 -13.92
N LEU A 153 8.47 1.18 -14.23
CA LEU A 153 7.14 1.78 -14.41
C LEU A 153 6.29 1.10 -15.49
N ALA A 154 6.90 0.63 -16.58
CA ALA A 154 6.20 -0.13 -17.63
C ALA A 154 5.60 -1.43 -17.07
N SER A 155 6.33 -2.13 -16.21
CA SER A 155 5.82 -3.35 -15.56
C SER A 155 4.74 -3.07 -14.53
N VAL A 156 4.81 -1.92 -13.83
CA VAL A 156 3.74 -1.45 -12.94
C VAL A 156 2.47 -1.21 -13.76
N GLN A 157 2.55 -0.49 -14.88
CA GLN A 157 1.40 -0.21 -15.72
C GLN A 157 0.78 -1.48 -16.33
N ALA A 158 1.60 -2.51 -16.60
CA ALA A 158 1.13 -3.79 -17.13
C ALA A 158 0.52 -4.75 -16.08
N HIS A 159 0.97 -4.67 -14.82
CA HIS A 159 0.61 -5.67 -13.79
C HIS A 159 -0.11 -5.09 -12.57
N VAL A 160 -0.37 -3.78 -12.53
CA VAL A 160 -1.15 -3.14 -11.47
C VAL A 160 -2.49 -2.66 -12.03
N TRP A 161 -3.58 -2.98 -11.35
CA TRP A 161 -4.93 -2.62 -11.78
C TRP A 161 -5.84 -2.32 -10.58
N CYS A 162 -6.92 -1.60 -10.84
CA CYS A 162 -8.03 -1.46 -9.91
C CYS A 162 -9.11 -2.49 -10.25
N ALA A 163 -9.68 -3.14 -9.23
CA ALA A 163 -10.79 -4.07 -9.39
C ALA A 163 -11.97 -3.56 -8.56
N ALA A 164 -13.09 -3.25 -9.22
CA ALA A 164 -14.32 -2.88 -8.53
C ALA A 164 -15.00 -4.13 -7.99
N ASP A 165 -15.56 -4.04 -6.79
CA ASP A 165 -16.24 -5.16 -6.17
C ASP A 165 -17.48 -5.57 -6.98
N GLY A 166 -17.67 -6.87 -7.18
CA GLY A 166 -18.74 -7.43 -8.02
C GLY A 166 -18.53 -7.31 -9.54
N VAL A 167 -17.49 -6.62 -10.00
CA VAL A 167 -17.14 -6.50 -11.43
C VAL A 167 -15.83 -7.25 -11.67
N GLY A 168 -15.87 -8.36 -12.41
CA GLY A 168 -14.67 -9.14 -12.78
C GLY A 168 -13.70 -8.43 -13.74
N GLU A 169 -13.95 -7.15 -14.03
CA GLU A 169 -13.18 -6.32 -14.95
C GLU A 169 -11.95 -5.74 -14.27
N ARG A 170 -10.79 -5.86 -14.94
CA ARG A 170 -9.55 -5.20 -14.51
C ARG A 170 -9.51 -3.80 -15.09
N VAL A 171 -9.62 -2.78 -14.24
CA VAL A 171 -9.45 -1.38 -14.64
C VAL A 171 -7.96 -1.05 -14.62
N PRO A 172 -7.32 -0.71 -15.74
CA PRO A 172 -5.90 -0.39 -15.77
C PRO A 172 -5.61 0.84 -14.89
N VAL A 173 -4.38 0.92 -14.37
CA VAL A 173 -3.91 2.14 -13.71
C VAL A 173 -3.34 3.11 -14.73
N ARG A 174 -3.43 4.41 -14.42
CA ARG A 174 -2.67 5.47 -15.07
C ARG A 174 -1.60 5.97 -14.12
N LEU A 175 -0.38 6.14 -14.62
CA LEU A 175 0.69 6.75 -13.83
C LEU A 175 0.46 8.25 -13.72
N ILE A 176 0.77 8.82 -12.54
CA ILE A 176 0.76 10.26 -12.30
C ILE A 176 2.19 10.77 -12.46
N ASP A 177 2.36 11.84 -13.25
CA ASP A 177 3.62 12.41 -13.71
C ASP A 177 3.69 13.92 -13.38
N GLY A 178 4.88 14.51 -13.50
CA GLY A 178 5.00 15.95 -13.71
C GLY A 178 4.58 16.79 -12.51
N LYS A 179 3.89 17.90 -12.78
CA LYS A 179 3.47 18.86 -11.74
C LYS A 179 2.49 18.22 -10.75
N ASP A 180 1.58 17.37 -11.22
CA ASP A 180 0.61 16.69 -10.37
C ASP A 180 1.30 15.71 -9.42
N ARG A 181 2.28 14.94 -9.93
CA ARG A 181 3.10 14.07 -9.09
C ARG A 181 3.89 14.87 -8.05
N ALA A 182 4.50 15.98 -8.44
CA ALA A 182 5.27 16.83 -7.54
C ALA A 182 4.39 17.38 -6.41
N ALA A 183 3.22 17.94 -6.74
CA ALA A 183 2.27 18.46 -5.77
C ALA A 183 1.76 17.37 -4.81
N LEU A 184 1.42 16.19 -5.34
CA LEU A 184 1.00 15.04 -4.54
C LEU A 184 2.08 14.61 -3.54
N LEU A 185 3.32 14.47 -3.99
CA LEU A 185 4.42 14.04 -3.12
C LEU A 185 4.79 15.10 -2.08
N GLN A 186 4.72 16.38 -2.44
CA GLN A 186 4.94 17.48 -1.50
C GLN A 186 3.87 17.50 -0.40
N ALA A 187 2.59 17.38 -0.77
CA ALA A 187 1.48 17.30 0.19
C ALA A 187 1.61 16.10 1.15
N GLN A 188 2.29 15.04 0.70
CA GLN A 188 2.52 13.81 1.47
C GLN A 188 3.87 13.80 2.22
N GLY A 189 4.69 14.85 2.10
CA GLY A 189 6.03 14.93 2.67
C GLY A 189 7.02 13.88 2.14
N LEU A 190 6.82 13.42 0.90
CA LEU A 190 7.60 12.37 0.23
C LEU A 190 8.51 12.89 -0.89
N ASP A 191 8.51 14.20 -1.14
CA ASP A 191 9.31 14.88 -2.17
C ASP A 191 10.81 14.55 -2.07
N LYS A 192 11.40 14.65 -0.87
CA LYS A 192 12.82 14.36 -0.65
C LYS A 192 13.17 12.90 -0.92
N GLN A 193 12.31 11.98 -0.47
CA GLN A 193 12.51 10.55 -0.69
C GLN A 193 12.36 10.20 -2.17
N ALA A 194 11.34 10.73 -2.84
CA ALA A 194 11.11 10.52 -4.26
C ALA A 194 12.21 11.11 -5.15
N THR A 195 12.92 12.14 -4.67
CA THR A 195 14.08 12.69 -5.38
C THR A 195 15.29 11.76 -5.28
N ARG A 196 15.50 11.12 -4.11
CA ARG A 196 16.58 10.16 -3.90
C ARG A 196 16.33 8.82 -4.59
N GLU A 197 15.09 8.35 -4.54
CA GLU A 197 14.69 7.01 -5.00
C GLU A 197 13.38 7.08 -5.82
N PRO A 198 13.41 7.67 -7.02
CA PRO A 198 12.20 7.97 -7.78
C PRO A 198 11.40 6.72 -8.18
N LEU A 199 12.07 5.60 -8.45
CA LEU A 199 11.44 4.34 -8.86
C LEU A 199 10.94 3.49 -7.67
N SER A 200 11.29 3.86 -6.43
CA SER A 200 10.75 3.23 -5.22
C SER A 200 9.45 3.88 -4.75
N ILE A 201 9.05 5.01 -5.35
CA ILE A 201 7.79 5.70 -5.06
C ILE A 201 6.96 5.82 -6.33
N VAL A 202 5.93 4.98 -6.42
CA VAL A 202 5.01 4.92 -7.55
C VAL A 202 3.77 5.74 -7.23
N THR A 203 3.40 6.62 -8.15
CA THR A 203 2.18 7.44 -8.06
C THR A 203 1.25 7.07 -9.21
N LEU A 204 0.02 6.68 -8.88
CA LEU A 204 -0.95 6.19 -9.88
C LEU A 204 -2.38 6.53 -9.49
N ALA A 205 -3.29 6.41 -10.45
CA ALA A 205 -4.73 6.44 -10.22
C ALA A 205 -5.39 5.34 -11.06
N CYS A 206 -6.63 4.98 -10.73
CA CYS A 206 -7.42 4.14 -11.63
C CYS A 206 -7.71 4.90 -12.93
N ASN A 207 -7.70 4.23 -14.08
CA ASN A 207 -7.97 4.86 -15.38
C ASN A 207 -9.46 5.06 -15.68
N ARG A 208 -10.31 4.99 -14.65
CA ARG A 208 -11.75 5.28 -14.71
C ARG A 208 -12.16 5.87 -13.38
N ARG A 209 -13.13 6.79 -13.41
CA ARG A 209 -13.81 7.28 -12.21
C ARG A 209 -14.48 6.12 -11.49
N LEU A 210 -14.23 6.01 -10.19
CA LEU A 210 -14.78 4.96 -9.33
C LEU A 210 -16.24 5.25 -8.98
N THR A 211 -17.01 4.19 -8.73
CA THR A 211 -18.42 4.31 -8.36
C THR A 211 -18.53 4.75 -6.89
N PRO A 212 -19.29 5.82 -6.57
CA PRO A 212 -19.53 6.23 -5.18
C PRO A 212 -20.11 5.08 -4.34
N SER A 213 -19.80 5.08 -3.04
CA SER A 213 -20.26 4.07 -2.08
C SER A 213 -19.89 2.61 -2.43
N SER A 214 -18.96 2.38 -3.35
CA SER A 214 -18.52 1.03 -3.73
C SER A 214 -17.20 0.64 -3.07
N ARG A 215 -16.93 -0.67 -3.01
CA ARG A 215 -15.60 -1.19 -2.67
C ARG A 215 -14.75 -1.30 -3.93
N VAL A 216 -13.48 -0.93 -3.81
CA VAL A 216 -12.47 -1.11 -4.86
C VAL A 216 -11.22 -1.73 -4.27
N GLN A 217 -10.53 -2.55 -5.05
CA GLN A 217 -9.21 -3.08 -4.72
C GLN A 217 -8.17 -2.49 -5.66
N LEU A 218 -7.10 -1.91 -5.11
CA LEU A 218 -5.86 -1.72 -5.87
C LEU A 218 -5.06 -3.02 -5.78
N VAL A 219 -4.79 -3.64 -6.93
CA VAL A 219 -4.11 -4.93 -7.00
C VAL A 219 -2.69 -4.73 -7.53
N TRP A 220 -1.72 -5.04 -6.70
CA TRP A 220 -0.32 -5.22 -7.09
C TRP A 220 -0.13 -6.64 -7.59
N GLY A 221 -0.17 -6.83 -8.90
CA GLY A 221 -0.09 -8.15 -9.52
C GLY A 221 1.30 -8.78 -9.46
N LYS A 222 1.33 -10.09 -9.72
CA LYS A 222 2.56 -10.80 -10.07
C LYS A 222 3.12 -10.22 -11.37
N GLY A 223 4.43 -10.18 -11.51
CA GLY A 223 5.09 -9.74 -12.75
C GLY A 223 5.59 -8.30 -12.76
N VAL A 224 5.37 -7.51 -11.70
CA VAL A 224 6.10 -6.23 -11.56
C VAL A 224 7.59 -6.53 -11.37
N VAL A 225 8.45 -5.91 -12.17
CA VAL A 225 9.89 -6.24 -12.20
C VAL A 225 10.75 -5.12 -11.62
N THR A 226 11.86 -5.51 -11.00
CA THR A 226 12.95 -4.59 -10.67
C THR A 226 13.69 -4.14 -11.94
N PRO A 227 14.48 -3.05 -11.90
CA PRO A 227 15.37 -2.66 -13.00
C PRO A 227 16.32 -3.77 -13.46
N SER A 228 16.74 -4.66 -12.56
CA SER A 228 17.57 -5.85 -12.85
C SER A 228 16.79 -7.04 -13.46
N GLY A 229 15.49 -6.89 -13.71
CA GLY A 229 14.64 -7.88 -14.36
C GLY A 229 14.18 -9.03 -13.47
N VAL A 230 14.15 -8.86 -12.15
CA VAL A 230 13.56 -9.86 -11.22
C VAL A 230 12.10 -9.50 -10.99
N ALA A 231 11.20 -10.43 -11.30
CA ALA A 231 9.76 -10.22 -11.17
C ALA A 231 9.25 -10.58 -9.77
N GLY A 232 8.27 -9.83 -9.28
CA GLY A 232 7.52 -10.18 -8.08
C GLY A 232 6.59 -11.36 -8.36
N THR A 233 6.58 -12.35 -7.46
CA THR A 233 5.77 -13.58 -7.59
C THR A 233 4.52 -13.57 -6.72
N VAL A 234 4.42 -12.61 -5.80
CA VAL A 234 3.30 -12.46 -4.85
C VAL A 234 2.40 -11.32 -5.29
N GLU A 235 1.11 -11.62 -5.44
CA GLU A 235 0.07 -10.60 -5.63
C GLU A 235 -0.35 -10.05 -4.27
N LYS A 236 -0.58 -8.73 -4.19
CA LYS A 236 -1.11 -8.06 -3.00
C LYS A 236 -2.28 -7.18 -3.36
N ARG A 237 -3.33 -7.21 -2.53
CA ARG A 237 -4.56 -6.45 -2.74
C ARG A 237 -4.77 -5.47 -1.60
N PHE A 238 -5.11 -4.24 -1.96
CA PHE A 238 -5.43 -3.16 -1.03
C PHE A 238 -6.88 -2.77 -1.24
N THR A 239 -7.73 -3.05 -0.26
CA THR A 239 -9.17 -2.77 -0.35
C THR A 239 -9.46 -1.38 0.21
N PHE A 240 -10.28 -0.62 -0.49
CA PHE A 240 -10.72 0.71 -0.13
C PHE A 240 -12.24 0.82 -0.26
N GLN A 241 -12.80 1.77 0.49
CA GLN A 241 -14.19 2.19 0.37
C GLN A 241 -14.23 3.55 -0.35
N VAL A 242 -14.92 3.62 -1.49
CA VAL A 242 -15.17 4.90 -2.16
C VAL A 242 -16.19 5.66 -1.32
N ARG A 243 -15.93 6.95 -1.08
CA ARG A 243 -16.83 7.82 -0.31
C ARG A 243 -18.23 7.90 -0.92
N ALA A 244 -19.19 8.31 -0.08
CA ALA A 244 -20.56 8.54 -0.52
C ALA A 244 -20.64 9.69 -1.56
N PRO A 245 -21.64 9.66 -2.46
CA PRO A 245 -21.93 10.78 -3.35
C PRO A 245 -22.24 12.04 -2.53
N PHE A 246 -22.00 13.22 -3.09
CA PHE A 246 -22.37 14.47 -2.43
C PHE A 246 -23.89 14.62 -2.39
N LEU A 247 -24.44 14.75 -1.17
CA LEU A 247 -25.88 14.77 -0.89
C LEU A 247 -26.24 15.93 0.05
N ALA A 248 -27.48 16.38 -0.09
CA ALA A 248 -28.12 17.36 0.79
C ALA A 248 -29.37 16.74 1.40
N GLU A 249 -29.52 16.82 2.71
CA GLU A 249 -30.61 16.20 3.46
C GLU A 249 -31.38 17.25 4.24
N PHE A 250 -32.70 17.27 4.05
CA PHE A 250 -33.60 18.20 4.75
C PHE A 250 -34.19 17.53 5.99
N THR A 251 -34.12 18.22 7.12
CA THR A 251 -34.70 17.77 8.38
C THR A 251 -35.51 18.88 9.04
N CYS A 252 -36.64 18.50 9.64
CA CYS A 252 -37.46 19.38 10.46
C CYS A 252 -38.14 18.54 11.56
N GLU A 253 -38.40 19.17 12.70
CA GLU A 253 -39.18 18.53 13.76
C GLU A 253 -40.66 18.52 13.39
N ARG A 254 -41.34 17.41 13.70
CA ARG A 254 -42.76 17.17 13.40
C ARG A 254 -43.41 16.57 14.65
N GLU A 255 -44.70 16.82 14.87
CA GLU A 255 -45.44 16.23 15.99
C GLU A 255 -45.55 14.70 15.87
N ASN A 256 -45.57 14.18 14.64
CA ASN A 256 -45.56 12.77 14.31
C ASN A 256 -45.07 12.55 12.86
N ALA A 257 -44.94 11.30 12.42
CA ALA A 257 -44.38 10.95 11.11
C ALA A 257 -45.18 11.48 9.90
N GLN A 258 -46.49 11.70 10.07
CA GLN A 258 -47.40 12.19 9.03
C GLN A 258 -47.64 13.71 9.11
N ALA A 259 -47.21 14.37 10.18
CA ALA A 259 -47.41 15.79 10.37
C ALA A 259 -46.47 16.65 9.51
N ALA A 260 -46.89 17.89 9.27
CA ALA A 260 -46.05 18.94 8.72
C ALA A 260 -44.99 19.40 9.75
N CYS A 261 -44.00 20.18 9.31
CA CYS A 261 -42.94 20.69 10.18
C CYS A 261 -43.51 21.64 11.26
N LEU A 262 -42.93 21.61 12.45
CA LEU A 262 -43.30 22.53 13.53
C LEU A 262 -42.86 23.97 13.19
N PRO A 263 -43.77 24.97 13.18
CA PRO A 263 -43.41 26.35 12.85
C PRO A 263 -42.51 27.01 13.91
N ILE A 264 -42.48 26.48 15.14
CA ILE A 264 -41.66 26.98 16.25
C ILE A 264 -40.25 26.37 16.30
N ARG A 265 -39.89 25.52 15.33
CA ARG A 265 -38.58 24.86 15.24
C ARG A 265 -37.88 25.22 13.93
N PRO A 266 -36.55 25.32 13.92
CA PRO A 266 -35.83 25.62 12.70
C PRO A 266 -35.93 24.45 11.72
N MET A 267 -36.03 24.77 10.43
CA MET A 267 -35.83 23.80 9.36
C MET A 267 -34.36 23.76 8.98
N THR A 268 -33.78 22.57 8.84
CA THR A 268 -32.34 22.40 8.58
C THR A 268 -32.11 21.67 7.28
N LEU A 269 -31.12 22.13 6.52
CA LEU A 269 -30.56 21.41 5.38
C LEU A 269 -29.09 21.11 5.67
N SER A 270 -28.74 19.84 5.80
CA SER A 270 -27.39 19.36 6.05
C SER A 270 -26.74 18.84 4.76
N PHE A 271 -25.41 18.89 4.74
CA PHE A 271 -24.58 18.40 3.65
C PHE A 271 -23.63 17.33 4.19
N ASN A 272 -23.49 16.23 3.46
CA ASN A 272 -22.53 15.18 3.84
C ASN A 272 -21.06 15.53 3.47
N ALA A 273 -20.85 16.68 2.82
CA ALA A 273 -19.54 17.25 2.55
C ALA A 273 -19.58 18.79 2.68
N PRO A 274 -18.47 19.44 3.03
CA PRO A 274 -18.45 20.89 3.22
C PRO A 274 -18.75 21.66 1.92
N VAL A 275 -19.55 22.71 2.03
CA VAL A 275 -19.98 23.58 0.92
C VAL A 275 -19.44 25.00 1.13
N PRO A 276 -18.97 25.69 0.08
CA PRO A 276 -18.61 27.09 0.18
C PRO A 276 -19.75 27.96 0.72
N ARG A 277 -19.47 28.74 1.78
CA ARG A 277 -20.47 29.59 2.46
C ARG A 277 -21.20 30.51 1.50
N LYS A 278 -20.53 31.03 0.47
CA LYS A 278 -21.12 31.86 -0.59
C LYS A 278 -22.23 31.13 -1.37
N LEU A 279 -22.04 29.85 -1.67
CA LEU A 279 -23.05 29.03 -2.35
C LEU A 279 -24.19 28.67 -1.38
N ALA A 280 -23.86 28.29 -0.14
CA ALA A 280 -24.86 28.00 0.88
C ALA A 280 -25.74 29.23 1.23
N ALA A 281 -25.16 30.43 1.24
CA ALA A 281 -25.87 31.70 1.46
C ALA A 281 -26.88 32.05 0.35
N ALA A 282 -26.80 31.41 -0.82
CA ALA A 282 -27.72 31.63 -1.93
C ALA A 282 -28.97 30.74 -1.86
N ILE A 283 -29.00 29.75 -0.96
CA ILE A 283 -30.16 28.87 -0.73
C ILE A 283 -31.33 29.69 -0.20
N ARG A 284 -32.57 29.35 -0.58
CA ARG A 284 -33.78 30.08 -0.14
C ARG A 284 -34.89 29.12 0.28
N LEU A 285 -35.62 29.48 1.32
CA LEU A 285 -36.91 28.86 1.65
C LEU A 285 -38.00 29.87 1.26
N LYS A 286 -38.79 29.55 0.23
CA LYS A 286 -39.80 30.46 -0.33
C LYS A 286 -41.21 29.98 -0.03
N SER A 287 -42.09 30.88 0.33
CA SER A 287 -43.54 30.70 0.30
C SER A 287 -44.15 31.71 -0.69
N PRO A 288 -45.47 31.70 -0.92
CA PRO A 288 -46.13 32.75 -1.68
C PRO A 288 -45.99 34.17 -1.08
N LEU A 289 -45.68 34.26 0.21
CA LEU A 289 -45.64 35.52 0.97
C LEU A 289 -44.21 36.00 1.28
N GLU A 290 -43.25 35.08 1.40
CA GLU A 290 -41.91 35.41 1.88
C GLU A 290 -40.81 34.55 1.22
N SER A 291 -39.59 35.10 1.20
CA SER A 291 -38.38 34.40 0.77
C SER A 291 -37.33 34.50 1.87
N ILE A 292 -37.23 33.46 2.69
CA ILE A 292 -36.40 33.41 3.89
C ILE A 292 -34.96 33.05 3.51
N LYS A 293 -34.00 33.78 4.11
CA LYS A 293 -32.57 33.50 3.97
C LYS A 293 -32.12 32.50 5.03
N PRO A 294 -31.16 31.61 4.70
CA PRO A 294 -30.58 30.70 5.67
C PRO A 294 -29.69 31.44 6.67
N GLN A 295 -29.68 30.95 7.88
CA GLN A 295 -28.66 31.15 8.89
C GLN A 295 -27.65 30.01 8.81
N MET A 296 -26.37 30.32 9.03
CA MET A 296 -25.28 29.36 9.04
C MET A 296 -24.59 29.48 10.38
N GLY A 297 -24.56 28.41 11.17
CA GLY A 297 -23.92 28.39 12.48
C GLY A 297 -22.40 28.50 12.37
N GLY A 298 -21.80 29.33 13.24
CA GLY A 298 -20.36 29.54 13.39
C GLY A 298 -20.10 30.89 14.06
N GLU A 299 -19.73 30.87 15.35
CA GLU A 299 -19.25 32.02 16.15
C GLU A 299 -17.84 32.51 15.75
N ASP A 300 -17.51 32.46 14.45
CA ASP A 300 -16.31 33.13 13.94
C ASP A 300 -16.76 34.25 13.01
N GLU A 301 -16.90 35.43 13.60
CA GLU A 301 -16.80 36.72 12.90
C GLU A 301 -15.37 36.88 12.33
N GLY A 302 -15.10 36.13 11.26
CA GLY A 302 -14.01 36.36 10.32
C GLY A 302 -14.58 36.69 8.93
N PRO A 303 -13.82 37.36 8.05
CA PRO A 303 -14.34 37.95 6.82
C PRO A 303 -15.14 36.94 5.98
N ALA A 304 -16.39 37.33 5.67
CA ALA A 304 -17.52 36.51 5.24
C ALA A 304 -17.45 35.93 3.81
N ALA A 305 -16.29 35.43 3.35
CA ALA A 305 -16.14 34.93 1.97
C ALA A 305 -15.51 33.54 1.84
N GLU A 306 -14.75 33.04 2.82
CA GLU A 306 -13.93 31.82 2.66
C GLU A 306 -14.33 30.65 3.57
N GLY A 307 -15.42 30.77 4.33
CA GLY A 307 -15.89 29.69 5.21
C GLY A 307 -16.47 28.50 4.43
N LEU A 308 -16.25 27.29 4.94
CA LEU A 308 -16.98 26.09 4.55
C LEU A 308 -18.07 25.82 5.58
N VAL A 309 -19.26 25.39 5.13
CA VAL A 309 -20.37 25.04 6.00
C VAL A 309 -20.87 23.63 5.70
N SER A 310 -21.32 22.92 6.74
CA SER A 310 -21.92 21.58 6.63
C SER A 310 -23.44 21.60 6.75
N SER A 311 -24.04 22.74 7.10
CA SER A 311 -25.49 22.89 7.16
C SER A 311 -25.93 24.35 7.05
N VAL A 312 -27.20 24.54 6.69
CA VAL A 312 -27.93 25.80 6.77
C VAL A 312 -29.22 25.59 7.55
N GLN A 313 -29.67 26.62 8.26
CA GLN A 313 -30.90 26.60 9.06
C GLN A 313 -31.81 27.76 8.67
N PHE A 314 -33.11 27.54 8.66
CA PHE A 314 -34.12 28.61 8.55
C PHE A 314 -34.74 28.82 9.92
N ALA A 315 -34.52 30.00 10.48
CA ALA A 315 -34.91 30.29 11.85
C ALA A 315 -36.44 30.29 12.03
N ALA A 316 -36.87 29.77 13.18
CA ALA A 316 -38.22 29.95 13.68
C ALA A 316 -38.39 31.35 14.30
N PRO A 317 -39.63 31.87 14.43
CA PRO A 317 -40.88 31.25 14.00
C PRO A 317 -41.08 31.34 12.48
N LEU A 318 -41.50 30.23 11.88
CA LEU A 318 -41.94 30.16 10.49
C LEU A 318 -43.46 30.39 10.43
N ALA A 319 -43.97 30.89 9.31
CA ALA A 319 -45.42 31.05 9.11
C ALA A 319 -46.13 29.71 9.32
N GLU A 320 -47.24 29.70 10.08
CA GLU A 320 -48.01 28.48 10.34
C GLU A 320 -48.87 28.07 9.14
N SER A 321 -49.20 26.78 9.04
CA SER A 321 -50.06 26.20 7.98
C SER A 321 -49.66 26.63 6.56
N THR A 322 -48.36 26.78 6.32
CA THR A 322 -47.82 27.40 5.10
C THR A 322 -47.00 26.40 4.30
N GLU A 323 -47.22 26.37 2.98
CA GLU A 323 -46.36 25.64 2.05
C GLU A 323 -45.11 26.45 1.69
N PHE A 324 -43.97 25.78 1.73
CA PHE A 324 -42.68 26.31 1.37
C PHE A 324 -42.01 25.46 0.26
N GLN A 325 -41.15 26.11 -0.49
CA GLN A 325 -40.23 25.50 -1.46
C GLN A 325 -38.81 25.82 -1.05
N LEU A 326 -38.03 24.78 -0.79
CA LEU A 326 -36.60 24.90 -0.55
C LEU A 326 -35.86 24.87 -1.89
N GLU A 327 -35.31 26.02 -2.28
CA GLU A 327 -34.58 26.22 -3.54
C GLU A 327 -33.07 26.26 -3.30
N LEU A 328 -32.34 25.47 -4.09
CA LEU A 328 -30.87 25.49 -4.14
C LEU A 328 -30.39 26.31 -5.34
N PRO A 329 -29.22 26.97 -5.26
CA PRO A 329 -28.62 27.62 -6.41
C PRO A 329 -28.26 26.59 -7.49
N LYS A 330 -28.41 26.97 -8.76
CA LYS A 330 -28.00 26.12 -9.89
C LYS A 330 -26.50 25.81 -9.81
N GLY A 331 -26.15 24.55 -10.01
CA GLY A 331 -24.75 24.12 -9.98
C GLY A 331 -24.12 24.15 -8.59
N LEU A 332 -24.90 23.99 -7.52
CA LEU A 332 -24.38 23.80 -6.16
C LEU A 332 -23.33 22.67 -6.17
N LYS A 333 -22.13 23.01 -5.70
CA LYS A 333 -21.00 22.10 -5.58
C LYS A 333 -20.43 22.15 -4.18
N ASP A 334 -19.87 21.03 -3.73
CA ASP A 334 -19.07 20.99 -2.51
C ASP A 334 -17.68 21.62 -2.72
N ALA A 335 -16.88 21.68 -1.64
CA ALA A 335 -15.53 22.21 -1.67
C ALA A 335 -14.57 21.43 -2.61
N ALA A 336 -14.90 20.17 -2.92
CA ALA A 336 -14.16 19.33 -3.86
C ALA A 336 -14.68 19.47 -5.31
N GLY A 337 -15.65 20.35 -5.56
CA GLY A 337 -16.20 20.60 -6.90
C GLY A 337 -17.24 19.57 -7.36
N ARG A 338 -17.69 18.66 -6.50
CA ARG A 338 -18.69 17.64 -6.83
C ARG A 338 -20.07 18.25 -6.93
N ALA A 339 -20.82 17.85 -7.96
CA ALA A 339 -22.23 18.22 -8.10
C ALA A 339 -23.10 17.44 -7.10
N LEU A 340 -24.18 18.10 -6.66
CA LEU A 340 -25.18 17.49 -5.78
C LEU A 340 -25.90 16.34 -6.51
N SER A 341 -25.85 15.13 -5.93
CA SER A 341 -26.37 13.92 -6.59
C SER A 341 -27.90 13.82 -6.53
N ASN A 342 -28.52 14.40 -5.52
CA ASN A 342 -29.99 14.51 -5.40
C ASN A 342 -30.50 15.90 -5.78
N ALA A 343 -29.84 16.59 -6.72
CA ALA A 343 -30.26 17.92 -7.19
C ALA A 343 -31.70 17.94 -7.74
N ASP A 344 -32.13 16.84 -8.38
CA ASP A 344 -33.48 16.71 -8.94
C ASP A 344 -34.60 16.67 -7.88
N SER A 345 -34.25 16.46 -6.61
CA SER A 345 -35.20 16.59 -5.49
C SER A 345 -35.55 18.04 -5.16
N PHE A 346 -34.88 19.01 -5.79
CA PHE A 346 -35.06 20.44 -5.54
C PHE A 346 -35.69 21.14 -6.75
N PRO A 347 -36.65 22.07 -6.55
CA PRO A 347 -37.10 22.61 -5.26
C PRO A 347 -37.91 21.61 -4.42
N LEU A 348 -37.52 21.43 -3.16
CA LEU A 348 -38.16 20.49 -2.25
C LEU A 348 -39.39 21.15 -1.62
N ARG A 349 -40.57 20.55 -1.79
CA ARG A 349 -41.80 21.02 -1.16
C ARG A 349 -41.85 20.58 0.29
N VAL A 350 -42.01 21.54 1.20
CA VAL A 350 -42.14 21.31 2.64
C VAL A 350 -43.27 22.19 3.17
N ALA A 351 -43.90 21.82 4.27
CA ALA A 351 -44.98 22.62 4.86
C ALA A 351 -44.81 22.71 6.37
N THR A 352 -45.33 23.79 6.94
CA THR A 352 -45.48 23.95 8.39
C THR A 352 -46.90 23.59 8.82
N GLY A 353 -47.05 23.01 10.01
CA GLY A 353 -48.34 22.81 10.67
C GLY A 353 -48.86 24.07 11.35
N GLY A 354 -49.96 23.95 12.08
CA GLY A 354 -50.43 24.99 13.00
C GLY A 354 -49.46 25.23 14.15
N MET A 355 -49.56 26.37 14.83
CA MET A 355 -48.83 26.61 16.07
C MET A 355 -49.20 25.56 17.13
N PRO A 356 -48.22 24.85 17.73
CA PRO A 356 -48.51 23.96 18.85
C PRO A 356 -49.14 24.74 19.99
N PRO A 357 -50.11 24.16 20.72
CA PRO A 357 -50.69 24.82 21.88
C PRO A 357 -49.59 25.10 22.90
N LEU A 358 -49.27 26.37 23.13
CA LEU A 358 -48.31 26.78 24.14
C LEU A 358 -48.84 26.29 25.50
N ALA A 359 -48.13 25.36 26.14
CA ALA A 359 -48.45 24.95 27.50
C ALA A 359 -48.38 26.20 28.40
N LYS A 360 -49.55 26.67 28.81
CA LYS A 360 -49.68 27.72 29.81
C LYS A 360 -49.30 27.11 31.15
N PHE A 361 -48.02 27.14 31.50
CA PHE A 361 -47.61 26.82 32.87
C PHE A 361 -48.21 27.90 33.77
N ALA A 362 -49.24 27.54 34.53
CA ALA A 362 -49.80 28.42 35.55
C ALA A 362 -48.71 28.75 36.57
N ALA A 363 -48.49 30.04 36.79
CA ALA A 363 -47.55 30.58 37.79
C ALA A 363 -48.06 30.34 39.21
#